data_AF-A0A8H7VHE5-F1
#
_entry.id   AF-A0A8H7VHE5-F1
#
_cell.length_a   1.000
_cell.length_b   1.000
_cell.length_c   1.000
_cell.angle_alpha   90.00
_cell.angle_beta   90.00
_cell.angle_gamma   90.00
#
_symmetry.space_group_name_H-M   'P 1'
#
loop_
_entity.id
_entity.type
_entity.pdbx_description
1 polymer ?
#
loop_
_entity_poly.entity_id
_entity_poly.type
_entity_poly.pdbx_seq_one_letter_code
_entity_poly.pdbx_strand_id
1 'polypeptide(L)'
;MSATNHSAGKIIKHLIAKNGPMTTQKLFEFVPTYPQQFVSKTHLKQKILKSLEGEGVLFKQVHRETTASKPNWQWQFRNAENIEKYKNAL
;
A
#
# COMPACT_ATOMS: atom_id res chain seq x y z
N MET A 1 -26.13 10.93 -2.63
CA MET A 1 -24.86 10.79 -1.89
C MET A 1 -23.93 9.95 -2.75
N SER A 2 -22.97 10.58 -3.44
CA SER A 2 -22.03 9.85 -4.29
C SER A 2 -21.00 9.15 -3.40
N ALA A 3 -21.14 7.83 -3.23
CA ALA A 3 -20.06 7.01 -2.70
C ALA A 3 -18.88 7.19 -3.66
N THR A 4 -17.86 7.92 -3.23
CA THR A 4 -16.61 7.98 -3.96
C THR A 4 -16.03 6.58 -3.96
N ASN A 5 -16.25 5.84 -5.06
CA ASN A 5 -15.70 4.52 -5.30
C ASN A 5 -14.17 4.63 -5.47
N HIS A 6 -13.44 4.91 -4.40
CA HIS A 6 -12.00 4.84 -4.40
C HIS A 6 -11.61 3.37 -4.50
N SER A 7 -11.04 2.99 -5.65
CA SER A 7 -10.55 1.62 -5.83
C SER A 7 -9.49 1.31 -4.78
N ALA A 8 -9.47 0.07 -4.30
CA ALA A 8 -8.52 -0.39 -3.29
C ALA A 8 -7.05 -0.03 -3.62
N GLY A 9 -6.68 0.01 -4.91
CA GLY A 9 -5.38 0.47 -5.36
C GLY A 9 -5.10 1.96 -5.08
N LYS A 10 -6.09 2.86 -5.22
CA LYS A 10 -5.94 4.28 -4.87
C LYS A 10 -5.71 4.46 -3.37
N ILE A 11 -6.43 3.70 -2.54
CA ILE A 11 -6.29 3.75 -1.09
C ILE A 11 -4.88 3.32 -0.68
N ILE A 12 -4.39 2.19 -1.22
CA ILE A 12 -3.02 1.72 -0.93
C ILE A 12 -1.96 2.74 -1.36
N LYS A 13 -2.10 3.31 -2.56
CA LYS A 13 -1.20 4.37 -3.05
C LYS A 13 -1.19 5.56 -2.08
N HIS A 14 -2.35 6.03 -1.64
CA HIS A 14 -2.45 7.13 -0.68
C HIS A 14 -1.84 6.78 0.69
N LEU A 15 -2.13 5.59 1.24
CA LEU A 15 -1.61 5.17 2.54
C LEU A 15 -0.07 5.12 2.55
N ILE A 16 0.53 4.57 1.49
CA ILE A 16 2.00 4.54 1.35
C ILE A 16 2.55 5.94 1.09
N ALA A 17 1.86 6.78 0.32
CA ALA A 17 2.31 8.15 0.04
C ALA A 17 2.31 9.02 1.30
N LYS A 18 1.30 8.84 2.15
CA LYS A 18 1.11 9.62 3.37
C LYS A 18 1.99 9.15 4.53
N ASN A 19 2.13 7.84 4.71
CA ASN A 19 2.83 7.25 5.86
C ASN A 19 4.24 6.74 5.52
N GLY A 20 4.64 6.78 4.25
CA GLY A 20 5.89 6.22 3.77
C GLY A 20 5.81 4.70 3.50
N PRO A 21 6.97 4.05 3.31
CA PRO A 21 7.06 2.61 3.08
C PRO A 21 6.35 1.78 4.16
N MET A 22 5.52 0.81 3.74
CA MET A 22 4.71 0.01 4.67
C MET A 22 4.75 -1.49 4.38
N THR A 23 4.71 -2.29 5.44
CA THR A 23 4.55 -3.75 5.30
C THR A 23 3.11 -4.10 4.93
N THR A 24 2.90 -5.27 4.32
CA THR A 24 1.54 -5.80 4.09
C THR A 24 0.73 -5.94 5.39
N GLN A 25 1.38 -6.17 6.54
CA GLN A 25 0.71 -6.24 7.83
C GLN A 25 0.15 -4.86 8.23
N LYS A 26 0.98 -3.82 8.18
CA LYS A 26 0.53 -2.45 8.47
C LYS A 26 -0.57 -1.99 7.51
N LEU A 27 -0.45 -2.30 6.22
CA LEU A 27 -1.51 -1.99 5.25
C LEU A 27 -2.81 -2.75 5.56
N PHE A 28 -2.71 -3.97 6.09
CA PHE A 28 -3.86 -4.76 6.49
C PHE A 28 -4.59 -4.19 7.71
N GLU A 29 -3.90 -3.49 8.61
CA GLU A 29 -4.52 -2.81 9.75
C GLU A 29 -5.49 -1.69 9.33
N PHE A 30 -5.38 -1.16 8.11
CA PHE A 30 -6.32 -0.18 7.55
C PHE A 30 -7.55 -0.82 6.87
N VAL A 31 -7.60 -2.15 6.75
CA VAL A 31 -8.75 -2.85 6.14
C VAL A 31 -10.09 -2.57 6.84
N PRO A 32 -10.17 -2.53 8.19
CA PRO A 32 -11.43 -2.18 8.88
C PRO A 32 -11.95 -0.79 8.53
N THR A 33 -11.09 0.13 8.11
CA THR A 33 -11.49 1.48 7.67
C THR A 33 -12.13 1.46 6.26
N TYR A 34 -11.82 0.45 5.44
CA TYR A 34 -12.28 0.34 4.06
C TYR A 34 -12.81 -1.07 3.74
N PRO A 35 -13.83 -1.56 4.47
CA PRO A 35 -14.29 -2.95 4.37
C PRO A 35 -14.85 -3.30 3.00
N GLN A 36 -15.35 -2.31 2.24
CA GLN A 36 -15.86 -2.52 0.88
C GLN A 36 -14.75 -2.73 -0.16
N GLN A 37 -13.51 -2.34 0.14
CA GLN A 37 -12.39 -2.36 -0.81
C GLN A 37 -11.40 -3.49 -0.53
N PHE A 38 -11.36 -3.99 0.71
CA PHE A 38 -10.43 -5.04 1.12
C PHE A 38 -11.16 -6.22 1.76
N VAL A 39 -11.17 -7.35 1.05
CA VAL A 39 -11.85 -8.58 1.50
C VAL A 39 -11.00 -9.39 2.47
N SER A 40 -9.68 -9.47 2.24
CA SER A 40 -8.76 -10.26 3.07
C SER A 40 -7.30 -9.84 2.87
N LYS A 41 -6.43 -10.28 3.79
CA LYS A 41 -4.98 -10.06 3.68
C LYS A 41 -4.40 -10.71 2.41
N THR A 42 -4.93 -11.87 2.02
CA THR A 42 -4.54 -12.56 0.78
C THR A 42 -4.97 -11.77 -0.44
N HIS A 43 -6.19 -11.23 -0.44
CA HIS A 43 -6.69 -10.37 -1.52
C HIS A 43 -5.83 -9.10 -1.67
N LEU A 44 -5.50 -8.44 -0.56
CA LEU A 44 -4.59 -7.29 -0.54
C LEU A 44 -3.23 -7.62 -1.18
N LYS A 45 -2.62 -8.74 -0.78
CA LYS A 45 -1.31 -9.14 -1.28
C LYS A 45 -1.32 -9.59 -2.74
N GLN A 46 -2.20 -10.52 -3.09
CA GLN A 46 -2.15 -11.22 -4.37
C GLN A 46 -2.85 -10.45 -5.50
N LYS A 47 -3.87 -9.65 -5.17
CA LYS A 47 -4.61 -8.89 -6.18
C LYS A 47 -4.14 -7.45 -6.24
N ILE A 48 -4.15 -6.74 -5.12
CA ILE A 48 -3.91 -5.29 -5.14
C ILE A 48 -2.41 -4.99 -5.25
N LEU A 49 -1.61 -5.46 -4.29
CA LEU A 49 -0.18 -5.13 -4.23
C LEU A 49 0.59 -5.70 -5.44
N LYS A 50 0.30 -6.95 -5.84
CA LYS A 50 0.89 -7.54 -7.05
C LYS A 50 0.49 -6.81 -8.35
N SER A 51 -0.76 -6.37 -8.49
CA SER A 51 -1.13 -5.56 -9.66
C SER A 51 -0.36 -4.24 -9.69
N LEU A 52 -0.24 -3.55 -8.55
CA LEU A 52 0.54 -2.31 -8.46
C LEU A 52 2.04 -2.51 -8.70
N GLU A 53 2.57 -3.68 -8.37
CA GLU A 53 3.93 -4.10 -8.69
C GLU A 53 4.11 -4.36 -10.19
N GLY A 54 3.17 -5.10 -10.81
CA GLY A 54 3.18 -5.36 -12.25
C GLY A 54 2.99 -4.10 -13.10
N GLU A 55 2.25 -3.10 -12.60
CA GLU A 55 2.13 -1.77 -13.20
C GLU A 55 3.39 -0.90 -13.01
N GLY A 56 4.38 -1.36 -12.25
CA GLY A 56 5.61 -0.60 -11.96
C GLY A 56 5.39 0.59 -11.01
N VAL A 57 4.25 0.67 -10.32
CA VAL A 57 3.95 1.78 -9.39
C VAL A 57 4.62 1.55 -8.05
N LEU A 58 4.43 0.35 -7.49
CA LEU A 58 5.04 -0.07 -6.23
C LEU A 58 6.11 -1.12 -6.50
N PHE A 59 7.03 -1.26 -5.55
CA PHE A 59 7.90 -2.41 -5.50
C PHE A 59 8.11 -2.85 -4.07
N LYS A 60 8.44 -4.13 -3.91
CA LYS A 60 8.68 -4.75 -2.61
C LYS A 60 10.18 -4.73 -2.31
N GLN A 61 10.59 -4.07 -1.24
CA GLN A 61 11.99 -4.02 -0.79
C GLN A 61 12.16 -4.67 0.58
N VAL A 62 13.29 -5.36 0.77
CA VAL A 62 13.73 -5.82 2.09
C VAL A 62 14.30 -4.62 2.84
N HIS A 63 13.74 -4.33 4.00
CA HIS A 63 14.29 -3.39 4.94
C HIS A 63 14.88 -4.15 6.13
N ARG A 64 16.17 -3.95 6.37
CA ARG A 64 16.94 -4.50 7.49
C ARG A 64 17.25 -3.34 8.42
N GLU A 65 16.43 -3.19 9.45
CA GLU A 65 16.80 -2.32 10.56
C GLU A 65 17.92 -2.99 11.35
N THR A 66 18.97 -2.24 11.65
CA THR A 66 20.11 -2.70 12.46
C THR A 66 19.70 -3.14 13.87
N THR A 67 18.57 -2.61 14.37
CA THR A 67 18.01 -2.91 15.69
C THR A 67 16.98 -4.05 15.67
N ALA A 68 16.47 -4.45 14.51
CA ALA A 68 15.44 -5.49 14.40
C ALA A 68 16.08 -6.85 14.11
N SER A 69 15.76 -7.88 14.92
CA SER A 69 16.30 -9.23 14.74
C SER A 69 15.88 -9.92 13.43
N LYS A 70 14.89 -9.38 12.70
CA LYS A 70 14.41 -9.95 11.44
C LYS A 70 14.19 -8.88 10.37
N PRO A 71 14.60 -9.14 9.11
CA PRO A 71 14.24 -8.27 8.00
C PRO A 71 12.73 -8.20 7.83
N ASN A 72 12.21 -7.03 7.48
CA ASN A 72 10.82 -6.84 7.10
C ASN A 72 10.72 -6.46 5.63
N TRP A 73 9.60 -6.83 5.01
CA TRP A 73 9.34 -6.52 3.62
C TRP A 73 8.36 -5.37 3.52
N GLN A 74 8.79 -4.28 2.90
CA GLN A 74 8.01 -3.05 2.77
C GLN A 74 7.68 -2.79 1.31
N TRP A 75 6.50 -2.21 1.10
CA TRP A 75 6.04 -1.70 -0.17
C TRP A 75 6.29 -0.20 -0.21
N GLN A 76 6.88 0.26 -1.29
CA GLN A 76 7.15 1.67 -1.52
C GLN A 76 7.02 2.01 -3.00
N PHE A 77 6.89 3.29 -3.30
CA PHE A 77 6.83 3.75 -4.68
C PHE A 77 8.14 3.56 -5.39
N ARG A 78 8.06 3.12 -6.65
CA ARG A 78 9.25 3.06 -7.53
C ARG A 78 9.82 4.44 -7.82
N ASN A 79 8.94 5.44 -7.97
CA ASN A 79 9.32 6.82 -8.30
C ASN A 79 8.82 7.76 -7.20
N ALA A 80 9.68 8.68 -6.75
CA ALA A 80 9.35 9.66 -5.72
C ALA A 80 8.21 10.61 -6.13
N GLU A 81 8.08 10.92 -7.43
CA GLU A 81 6.99 11.75 -7.97
C GLU A 81 5.60 11.18 -7.71
N ASN A 82 5.49 9.84 -7.60
CA ASN A 82 4.23 9.20 -7.27
C ASN A 82 3.80 9.49 -5.81
N ILE A 83 4.75 9.75 -4.91
CA ILE A 83 4.44 10.07 -3.51
C ILE A 83 3.61 11.36 -3.47
N GLU A 84 4.10 12.44 -4.08
CA GLU A 84 3.38 13.72 -4.10
C GLU A 84 2.04 13.61 -4.83
N LYS A 85 2.00 12.86 -5.94
CA LYS A 85 0.77 12.63 -6.71
C LYS A 85 -0.35 11.95 -5.90
N TYR A 86 -0.01 11.01 -5.02
CA TYR A 86 -1.01 10.21 -4.29
C TYR A 86 -1.24 10.66 -2.84
N LYS A 87 -0.42 11.58 -2.32
CA LYS A 87 -0.54 12.12 -0.96
C LYS A 87 -1.89 12.79 -0.70
N ASN A 88 -2.49 13.41 -1.71
CA ASN A 88 -3.77 14.12 -1.64
C ASN A 88 -4.89 13.45 -2.48
N ALA A 89 -4.73 12.17 -2.85
CA ALA A 89 -5.61 11.50 -3.81
C ALA A 89 -6.86 10.81 -3.20
N LEU A 90 -7.14 11.04 -1.91
CA LEU A 90 -8.28 10.52 -1.17
C LEU A 90 -9.14 11.67 -0.65
#